data_AF-A0A075AMI5-F1
#
_entry.id   AF-A0A075AMI5-F1
#
_cell.length_a   1.000
_cell.length_b   1.000
_cell.length_c   1.000
_cell.angle_alpha   90.00
_cell.angle_beta   90.00
_cell.angle_gamma   90.00
#
_symmetry.space_group_name_H-M   'P 1'
#
loop_
_entity.id
_entity.type
_entity.pdbx_description
1 polymer ?
#
loop_
_entity_poly.entity_id
_entity_poly.type
_entity_poly.pdbx_seq_one_letter_code
_entity_poly.pdbx_strand_id
1 'polypeptide(L)'
;MTLLKKYKSITVTGTPGIGKSMFYSYFFQRYRKENPNQPIVTSAFNEKSKLQECVVFTANTNVGTRHKEIPQEDDYLYLYDGPPETKAVGKMVCFTCPNFDWLDSQKKNAKHFKLYFPLWTLDELLLANDILKLNLDENVIEQRFELFGGSARYCLALENKFLNEFKSDLINKVIKIDSCDALLHILDQTVEIQAIYHNIFHSEPYMDEDEFPAEFGLKICSREVERMIYASIKFLEDKKRKELIACLKGQSLFSFLLGWLFDGHANEIMSKGGYFKVTSMSTERTREFKIPLGSYKHSTKSNTESIDGYYLNEQEKILYFMQMTMNNKHTINQNGLITESKRLGLEEDVQDYTFIFVFVVPKRLSEYPKQEMDVLPKSKNDNDSVKEIKGIGNKSAAFLEYLGIRTVKQLENEITKNNEEVTKFKKFLDKYNAAIEESEKWAFLNNIEQLRMVLDIDY
;
A
#
# COMPACT_ATOMS: atom_id res chain seq x y z
N MET A 1 3.36 -21.14 12.56
CA MET A 1 3.55 -22.15 13.64
C MET A 1 4.97 -22.22 14.17
N THR A 2 6.01 -22.12 13.33
CA THR A 2 7.42 -22.11 13.76
C THR A 2 7.74 -21.05 14.82
N LEU A 3 7.16 -19.84 14.69
CA LEU A 3 7.34 -18.76 15.68
C LEU A 3 6.85 -19.14 17.08
N LEU A 4 5.75 -19.89 17.22
CA LEU A 4 5.24 -20.36 18.51
C LEU A 4 6.16 -21.39 19.19
N LYS A 5 7.14 -21.96 18.49
CA LYS A 5 8.18 -22.78 19.10
C LYS A 5 9.27 -21.92 19.75
N LYS A 6 9.55 -20.74 19.20
CA LYS A 6 10.63 -19.84 19.61
C LYS A 6 10.18 -18.79 20.63
N TYR A 7 8.96 -18.26 20.47
CA TYR A 7 8.46 -17.13 21.25
C TYR A 7 7.30 -17.53 22.17
N LYS A 8 7.25 -16.94 23.36
CA LYS A 8 6.17 -17.16 24.34
C LYS A 8 4.95 -16.31 24.00
N SER A 9 5.18 -15.11 23.47
CA SER A 9 4.14 -14.16 23.12
C SER A 9 4.36 -13.65 21.70
N ILE A 10 3.31 -13.66 20.89
CA ILE A 10 3.32 -13.09 19.53
C ILE A 10 2.22 -12.05 19.46
N THR A 11 2.52 -10.87 18.94
CA THR A 11 1.51 -9.86 18.62
C THR A 11 1.43 -9.71 17.11
N VAL A 12 0.22 -9.85 16.59
CA VAL A 12 -0.11 -9.64 15.19
C VAL A 12 -0.93 -8.37 15.10
N THR A 13 -0.38 -7.35 14.45
CA THR A 13 -0.97 -6.01 14.39
C THR A 13 -0.96 -5.42 12.99
N GLY A 14 -1.47 -4.20 12.83
CA GLY A 14 -1.59 -3.51 11.55
C GLY A 14 -2.87 -2.69 11.46
N THR A 15 -3.07 -2.02 10.34
CA THR A 15 -4.19 -1.08 10.09
C THR A 15 -5.56 -1.67 10.49
N PRO A 16 -6.43 -0.92 11.19
CA PRO A 16 -7.80 -1.35 11.45
C PRO A 16 -8.56 -1.68 10.17
N GLY A 17 -9.39 -2.73 10.21
CA GLY A 17 -10.14 -3.16 9.02
C GLY A 17 -9.38 -4.02 8.01
N ILE A 18 -8.08 -4.30 8.23
CA ILE A 18 -7.27 -5.09 7.29
C ILE A 18 -7.51 -6.60 7.26
N GLY A 19 -8.37 -7.10 8.15
CA GLY A 19 -8.74 -8.53 8.21
C GLY A 19 -8.09 -9.34 9.33
N LYS A 20 -7.51 -8.70 10.35
CA LYS A 20 -6.89 -9.40 11.50
C LYS A 20 -7.82 -10.41 12.17
N SER A 21 -9.08 -10.06 12.45
CA SER A 21 -10.06 -10.99 13.08
C SER A 21 -10.47 -12.14 12.14
N MET A 22 -10.44 -11.94 10.82
CA MET A 22 -10.61 -13.03 9.86
C MET A 22 -9.42 -13.96 9.86
N PHE A 23 -8.20 -13.42 9.90
CA PHE A 23 -7.00 -14.23 10.01
C PHE A 23 -6.88 -14.95 11.36
N TYR A 24 -7.33 -14.33 12.45
CA TYR A 24 -7.49 -14.99 13.75
C TYR A 24 -8.35 -16.26 13.61
N SER A 25 -9.48 -16.16 12.91
CA SER A 25 -10.40 -17.29 12.70
C SER A 25 -9.75 -18.38 11.84
N TYR A 26 -9.06 -17.98 10.77
CA TYR A 26 -8.25 -18.90 9.94
C TYR A 26 -7.15 -19.58 10.76
N PHE A 27 -6.41 -18.82 11.56
CA PHE A 27 -5.33 -19.31 12.40
C PHE A 27 -5.85 -20.34 13.40
N PHE A 28 -6.94 -20.03 14.10
CA PHE A 28 -7.60 -20.94 15.03
C PHE A 28 -7.94 -22.27 14.34
N GLN A 29 -8.65 -22.22 13.21
CA GLN A 29 -9.05 -23.43 12.47
C GLN A 29 -7.84 -24.24 12.01
N ARG A 30 -6.83 -23.57 11.42
CA ARG A 30 -5.62 -24.22 10.91
C ARG A 30 -4.80 -24.85 12.04
N TYR A 31 -4.57 -24.11 13.13
CA TYR A 31 -3.81 -24.57 14.28
C TYR A 31 -4.47 -25.78 14.94
N ARG A 32 -5.80 -25.70 15.13
CA ARG A 32 -6.57 -26.78 15.75
C ARG A 32 -6.51 -28.06 14.93
N LYS A 33 -6.58 -27.95 13.60
CA LYS A 33 -6.42 -29.10 12.69
C LYS A 33 -5.04 -29.77 12.80
N GLU A 34 -3.98 -28.98 13.01
CA GLU A 34 -2.62 -29.49 13.17
C GLU A 34 -2.31 -29.99 14.60
N ASN A 35 -3.04 -29.50 15.59
CA ASN A 35 -2.80 -29.76 17.01
C ASN A 35 -4.12 -30.12 17.72
N PRO A 36 -4.78 -31.24 17.36
CA PRO A 36 -6.13 -31.58 17.85
C PRO A 36 -6.21 -31.79 19.38
N ASN A 37 -5.09 -32.16 19.99
CA ASN A 37 -4.99 -32.40 21.43
C ASN A 37 -4.62 -31.14 22.24
N GLN A 38 -4.22 -30.05 21.58
CA GLN A 38 -3.78 -28.84 22.26
C GLN A 38 -5.00 -28.03 22.72
N PRO A 39 -5.17 -27.76 24.03
CA PRO A 39 -6.21 -26.85 24.50
C PRO A 39 -5.95 -25.42 24.03
N ILE A 40 -7.02 -24.73 23.65
CA ILE A 40 -6.99 -23.35 23.15
C ILE A 40 -7.98 -22.49 23.93
N VAL A 41 -7.52 -21.36 24.44
CA VAL A 41 -8.37 -20.31 25.00
C VAL A 41 -8.49 -19.19 23.99
N THR A 42 -9.72 -18.86 23.64
CA THR A 42 -10.03 -17.70 22.79
C THR A 42 -10.64 -16.61 23.64
N SER A 43 -10.13 -15.39 23.56
CA SER A 43 -10.67 -14.26 24.33
C SER A 43 -10.76 -13.01 23.48
N ALA A 44 -11.90 -12.31 23.57
CA ALA A 44 -12.12 -11.03 22.89
C ALA A 44 -12.08 -9.89 23.92
N PHE A 45 -11.40 -8.81 23.57
CA PHE A 45 -11.26 -7.61 24.39
C PHE A 45 -11.75 -6.38 23.63
N ASN A 46 -12.28 -5.40 24.37
CA ASN A 46 -12.58 -4.11 23.78
C ASN A 46 -11.37 -3.17 23.77
N GLU A 47 -11.56 -1.95 23.26
CA GLU A 47 -10.50 -0.92 23.16
C GLU A 47 -9.92 -0.50 24.51
N LYS A 48 -10.66 -0.72 25.60
CA LYS A 48 -10.21 -0.47 26.99
C LYS A 48 -9.62 -1.71 27.65
N SER A 49 -9.23 -2.70 26.84
CA SER A 49 -8.65 -3.98 27.28
C SER A 49 -9.55 -4.82 28.20
N LYS A 50 -10.86 -4.55 28.21
CA LYS A 50 -11.83 -5.31 29.02
C LYS A 50 -12.32 -6.53 28.28
N LEU A 51 -12.29 -7.68 28.97
CA LEU A 51 -12.81 -8.95 28.46
C LEU A 51 -14.29 -8.81 28.08
N GLN A 52 -14.61 -9.21 26.84
CA GLN A 52 -15.98 -9.28 26.32
C GLN A 52 -16.47 -10.73 26.29
N GLU A 53 -15.61 -11.64 25.87
CA GLU A 53 -15.97 -13.05 25.69
C GLU A 53 -14.74 -13.93 25.90
N CYS A 54 -14.93 -15.08 26.54
CA CYS A 54 -13.89 -16.10 26.69
C CYS A 54 -14.49 -17.48 26.42
N VAL A 55 -13.83 -18.25 25.57
CA VAL A 55 -14.23 -19.62 25.22
C VAL A 55 -13.01 -20.53 25.28
N VAL A 56 -13.18 -21.71 25.88
CA VAL A 56 -12.12 -22.72 26.03
C VAL A 56 -12.48 -23.92 25.17
N PHE A 57 -11.52 -24.33 24.34
CA PHE A 57 -11.60 -25.51 23.50
C PHE A 57 -10.64 -26.57 24.04
N THR A 58 -11.19 -27.61 24.67
CA THR A 58 -10.44 -28.75 25.23
C THR A 58 -10.10 -29.76 24.15
N ALA A 59 -9.14 -30.66 24.39
CA ALA A 59 -8.76 -31.70 23.42
C ALA A 59 -9.98 -32.48 22.86
N ASN A 60 -9.98 -32.73 21.56
CA ASN A 60 -10.98 -33.57 20.87
C ASN A 60 -12.45 -33.09 20.91
N THR A 61 -12.71 -31.85 21.35
CA THR A 61 -14.02 -31.23 21.22
C THR A 61 -14.01 -30.13 20.15
N ASN A 62 -15.07 -30.08 19.35
CA ASN A 62 -15.32 -28.98 18.40
C ASN A 62 -16.22 -27.89 19.00
N VAL A 63 -16.71 -28.11 20.22
CA VAL A 63 -17.61 -27.21 20.94
C VAL A 63 -16.81 -26.57 22.06
N GLY A 64 -16.67 -25.25 22.00
CA GLY A 64 -16.04 -24.48 23.06
C GLY A 64 -17.00 -24.25 24.23
N THR A 65 -16.45 -24.18 25.44
CA THR A 65 -17.20 -23.81 26.65
C THR A 65 -16.97 -22.35 26.97
N ARG A 66 -18.02 -21.59 27.26
CA ARG A 66 -17.90 -20.17 27.65
C ARG A 66 -17.43 -20.05 29.10
N HIS A 67 -16.51 -19.13 29.36
CA HIS A 67 -16.02 -18.79 30.69
C HIS A 67 -16.19 -17.29 30.96
N LYS A 68 -16.42 -16.93 32.23
CA LYS A 68 -16.50 -15.52 32.66
C LYS A 68 -15.14 -14.87 32.82
N GLU A 69 -14.14 -15.68 33.14
CA GLU A 69 -12.75 -15.28 33.37
C GLU A 69 -11.83 -16.15 32.53
N ILE A 70 -10.63 -15.65 32.25
CA ILE A 70 -9.63 -16.36 31.45
C ILE A 70 -8.94 -17.38 32.35
N PRO A 71 -9.02 -18.69 32.07
CA PRO A 71 -8.29 -19.70 32.83
C PRO A 71 -6.78 -19.47 32.73
N GLN A 72 -6.05 -19.76 33.80
CA GLN A 72 -4.61 -19.53 33.90
C GLN A 72 -3.87 -20.86 33.95
N GLU A 73 -3.63 -21.45 32.78
CA GLU A 73 -3.00 -22.76 32.58
C GLU A 73 -1.78 -22.61 31.67
N ASP A 74 -0.63 -23.10 32.12
CA ASP A 74 0.66 -22.90 31.43
C ASP A 74 0.77 -23.65 30.09
N ASP A 75 0.10 -24.79 29.98
CA ASP A 75 0.11 -25.66 28.81
C ASP A 75 -0.90 -25.24 27.73
N TYR A 76 -1.74 -24.23 27.99
CA TYR A 76 -2.75 -23.76 27.05
C TYR A 76 -2.17 -22.78 26.03
N LEU A 77 -2.77 -22.76 24.82
CA LEU A 77 -2.54 -21.71 23.84
C LEU A 77 -3.64 -20.64 23.95
N TYR A 78 -3.23 -19.39 24.10
CA TYR A 78 -4.13 -18.25 24.22
C TYR A 78 -4.18 -17.48 22.91
N LEU A 79 -5.37 -17.30 22.35
CA LEU A 79 -5.64 -16.49 21.17
C LEU A 79 -6.52 -15.31 21.57
N TYR A 80 -5.98 -14.11 21.47
CA TYR A 80 -6.67 -12.89 21.90
C TYR A 80 -7.04 -12.02 20.70
N ASP A 81 -8.30 -11.61 20.61
CA ASP A 81 -8.77 -10.58 19.68
C ASP A 81 -8.93 -9.26 20.46
N GLY A 82 -7.98 -8.35 20.28
CA GLY A 82 -7.82 -7.13 21.07
C GLY A 82 -6.69 -7.23 22.12
N PRO A 83 -6.25 -6.07 22.66
CA PRO A 83 -5.18 -6.01 23.64
C PRO A 83 -5.69 -6.44 25.03
N PRO A 84 -5.01 -7.35 25.74
CA PRO A 84 -5.36 -7.66 27.12
C PRO A 84 -4.67 -6.69 28.10
N GLU A 85 -5.22 -6.54 29.30
CA GLU A 85 -4.51 -5.83 30.39
C GLU A 85 -3.30 -6.63 30.89
N THR A 86 -3.41 -7.96 30.92
CA THR A 86 -2.39 -8.86 31.44
C THR A 86 -2.05 -9.97 30.44
N LYS A 87 -0.80 -10.44 30.51
CA LYS A 87 -0.31 -11.54 29.67
C LYS A 87 -0.90 -12.86 30.16
N ALA A 88 -1.16 -13.78 29.24
CA ALA A 88 -1.45 -15.16 29.59
C ALA A 88 -0.23 -15.85 30.24
N VAL A 89 -0.47 -16.82 31.12
CA VAL A 89 0.59 -17.63 31.73
C VAL A 89 1.28 -18.51 30.69
N GLY A 90 0.50 -19.13 29.79
CA GLY A 90 0.98 -19.98 28.71
C GLY A 90 1.49 -19.23 27.47
N LYS A 91 1.46 -19.91 26.32
CA LYS A 91 1.82 -19.29 25.02
C LYS A 91 0.65 -18.46 24.51
N MET A 92 0.94 -17.32 23.89
CA MET A 92 -0.09 -16.39 23.47
C MET A 92 0.14 -15.84 22.07
N VAL A 93 -0.94 -15.71 21.30
CA VAL A 93 -1.02 -14.91 20.07
C VAL A 93 -2.11 -13.85 20.26
N CYS A 94 -1.72 -12.58 20.26
CA CYS A 94 -2.65 -11.46 20.37
C CYS A 94 -2.79 -10.78 19.00
N PHE A 95 -4.01 -10.69 18.50
CA PHE A 95 -4.41 -10.04 17.26
C PHE A 95 -5.04 -8.71 17.62
N THR A 96 -4.37 -7.61 17.36
CA THR A 96 -4.83 -6.30 17.86
C THR A 96 -4.53 -5.20 16.86
N CYS A 97 -5.31 -4.13 16.88
CA CYS A 97 -4.91 -2.89 16.23
C CYS A 97 -3.66 -2.32 16.92
N PRO A 98 -2.96 -1.32 16.35
CA PRO A 98 -1.78 -0.75 16.96
C PRO A 98 -2.15 -0.02 18.26
N ASN A 99 -2.25 -0.78 19.36
CA ASN A 99 -2.39 -0.24 20.70
C ASN A 99 -0.98 -0.02 21.22
N PHE A 100 -0.55 1.24 21.25
CA PHE A 100 0.82 1.60 21.57
C PHE A 100 1.19 1.24 23.01
N ASP A 101 0.27 1.36 23.97
CA ASP A 101 0.51 0.97 25.37
C ASP A 101 0.79 -0.53 25.47
N TRP A 102 0.01 -1.34 24.76
CA TRP A 102 0.27 -2.77 24.66
C TRP A 102 1.63 -3.03 24.00
N LEU A 103 1.90 -2.44 22.83
CA LEU A 103 3.16 -2.66 22.11
C LEU A 103 4.38 -2.20 22.92
N ASP A 104 4.29 -1.07 23.63
CA ASP A 104 5.33 -0.53 24.49
C ASP A 104 5.60 -1.42 25.69
N SER A 105 4.54 -1.93 26.33
CA SER A 105 4.64 -2.91 27.42
C SER A 105 5.34 -4.22 27.00
N GLN A 106 5.39 -4.51 25.69
CA GLN A 106 6.10 -5.67 25.15
C GLN A 106 7.53 -5.37 24.68
N LYS A 107 7.94 -4.10 24.46
CA LYS A 107 9.24 -3.75 23.84
C LYS A 107 10.46 -4.38 24.54
N LYS A 108 10.41 -4.51 25.87
CA LYS A 108 11.53 -5.06 26.68
C LYS A 108 11.50 -6.59 26.83
N ASN A 109 10.54 -7.27 26.22
CA ASN A 109 10.37 -8.71 26.39
C ASN A 109 11.10 -9.51 25.29
N ALA A 110 12.27 -10.07 25.61
CA ALA A 110 13.05 -10.88 24.66
C ALA A 110 12.33 -12.15 24.14
N LYS A 111 11.21 -12.57 24.77
CA LYS A 111 10.38 -13.71 24.34
C LYS A 111 9.12 -13.28 23.58
N HIS A 112 9.02 -12.00 23.22
CA HIS A 112 7.95 -11.44 22.40
C HIS A 112 8.39 -11.30 20.95
N PHE A 113 7.46 -11.53 20.02
CA PHE A 113 7.65 -11.26 18.60
C PHE A 113 6.49 -10.45 18.04
N LYS A 114 6.78 -9.48 17.17
CA LYS A 114 5.79 -8.64 16.51
C LYS A 114 5.69 -9.02 15.04
N LEU A 115 4.45 -9.06 14.55
CA LEU A 115 4.11 -9.27 13.15
C LEU A 115 3.19 -8.15 12.71
N TYR A 116 3.47 -7.55 11.57
CA TYR A 116 2.64 -6.52 10.96
C TYR A 116 1.92 -7.07 9.73
N PHE A 117 0.62 -6.81 9.66
CA PHE A 117 -0.21 -7.13 8.49
C PHE A 117 0.11 -6.17 7.34
N PRO A 118 0.38 -6.68 6.14
CA PRO A 118 0.45 -5.84 4.95
C PRO A 118 -0.92 -5.29 4.58
N LEU A 119 -0.92 -4.22 3.80
CA LEU A 119 -2.14 -3.70 3.17
C LEU A 119 -2.59 -4.64 2.05
N TRP A 120 -3.89 -4.65 1.74
CA TRP A 120 -4.39 -5.34 0.56
C TRP A 120 -4.06 -4.52 -0.69
N THR A 121 -3.59 -5.21 -1.72
CA THR A 121 -3.48 -4.63 -3.07
C THR A 121 -4.85 -4.58 -3.74
N LEU A 122 -5.01 -3.72 -4.75
CA LEU A 122 -6.23 -3.66 -5.55
C LEU A 122 -6.55 -5.03 -6.20
N ASP A 123 -5.55 -5.71 -6.74
CA ASP A 123 -5.71 -7.04 -7.36
C ASP A 123 -6.24 -8.07 -6.35
N GLU A 124 -5.74 -8.07 -5.12
CA GLU A 124 -6.24 -8.96 -4.06
C GLU A 124 -7.68 -8.63 -3.67
N LEU A 125 -8.06 -7.34 -3.64
CA LEU A 125 -9.44 -6.92 -3.33
C LEU A 125 -10.42 -7.34 -4.44
N LEU A 126 -10.05 -7.14 -5.70
CA LEU A 126 -10.85 -7.59 -6.86
C LEU A 126 -10.98 -9.12 -6.84
N LEU A 127 -9.90 -9.84 -6.57
CA LEU A 127 -9.94 -11.29 -6.42
C LEU A 127 -10.84 -11.73 -5.25
N ALA A 128 -10.78 -11.04 -4.11
CA ALA A 128 -11.64 -11.33 -2.97
C ALA A 128 -13.13 -11.09 -3.30
N ASN A 129 -13.45 -10.00 -4.01
CA ASN A 129 -14.80 -9.71 -4.51
C ASN A 129 -15.36 -10.87 -5.33
N ASP A 130 -14.56 -11.41 -6.25
CA ASP A 130 -14.94 -12.54 -7.11
C ASP A 130 -15.12 -13.84 -6.31
N ILE A 131 -14.13 -14.21 -5.50
CA ILE A 131 -14.13 -15.47 -4.74
C ILE A 131 -15.29 -15.51 -3.75
N LEU A 132 -15.55 -14.38 -3.09
CA LEU A 132 -16.62 -14.25 -2.11
C LEU A 132 -17.99 -13.94 -2.75
N LYS A 133 -18.04 -13.75 -4.07
CA LYS A 133 -19.24 -13.42 -4.84
C LYS A 133 -20.00 -12.24 -4.25
N LEU A 134 -19.25 -11.20 -3.86
CA LEU A 134 -19.84 -9.98 -3.27
C LEU A 134 -20.62 -9.16 -4.30
N ASN A 135 -20.36 -9.37 -5.59
CA ASN A 135 -21.01 -8.71 -6.73
C ASN A 135 -20.89 -7.17 -6.67
N LEU A 136 -19.78 -6.66 -6.14
CA LEU A 136 -19.46 -5.24 -6.25
C LEU A 136 -18.89 -4.97 -7.64
N ASP A 137 -19.27 -3.84 -8.22
CA ASP A 137 -18.67 -3.32 -9.45
C ASP A 137 -17.18 -3.03 -9.22
N GLU A 138 -16.32 -3.45 -10.15
CA GLU A 138 -14.87 -3.23 -10.06
C GLU A 138 -14.54 -1.74 -9.92
N ASN A 139 -15.25 -0.85 -10.64
CA ASN A 139 -15.05 0.60 -10.55
C ASN A 139 -15.35 1.13 -9.14
N VAL A 140 -16.33 0.53 -8.45
CA VAL A 140 -16.65 0.90 -7.07
C VAL A 140 -15.52 0.50 -6.12
N ILE A 141 -14.90 -0.66 -6.34
CA ILE A 141 -13.75 -1.12 -5.55
C ILE A 141 -12.55 -0.21 -5.81
N GLU A 142 -12.28 0.14 -7.06
CA GLU A 142 -11.20 1.08 -7.43
C GLU A 142 -11.37 2.44 -6.74
N GLN A 143 -12.56 3.05 -6.82
CA GLN A 143 -12.85 4.32 -6.17
C GLN A 143 -12.69 4.24 -4.64
N ARG A 144 -13.10 3.13 -4.02
CA ARG A 144 -12.92 2.93 -2.58
C ARG A 144 -11.46 2.70 -2.22
N PHE A 145 -10.69 2.01 -3.06
CA PHE A 145 -9.26 1.83 -2.88
C PHE A 145 -8.53 3.18 -2.95
N GLU A 146 -8.91 4.06 -3.88
CA GLU A 146 -8.36 5.42 -3.97
C GLU A 146 -8.64 6.28 -2.73
N LEU A 147 -9.67 5.97 -1.95
CA LEU A 147 -10.03 6.70 -0.73
C LEU A 147 -9.53 6.03 0.56
N PHE A 148 -9.48 4.70 0.61
CA PHE A 148 -9.22 3.92 1.82
C PHE A 148 -7.97 3.02 1.72
N GLY A 149 -7.13 3.21 0.70
CA GLY A 149 -5.86 2.53 0.36
C GLY A 149 -5.62 1.17 0.97
N GLY A 150 -6.42 0.19 0.54
CA GLY A 150 -6.20 -1.22 0.85
C GLY A 150 -6.84 -1.71 2.15
N SER A 151 -7.63 -0.90 2.85
CA SER A 151 -8.45 -1.40 3.95
C SER A 151 -9.60 -2.27 3.42
N ALA A 152 -9.45 -3.59 3.55
CA ALA A 152 -10.43 -4.56 3.05
C ALA A 152 -11.85 -4.32 3.57
N ARG A 153 -11.99 -3.95 4.85
CA ARG A 153 -13.29 -3.60 5.46
C ARG A 153 -14.03 -2.51 4.67
N TYR A 154 -13.34 -1.46 4.25
CA TYR A 154 -13.97 -0.32 3.57
C TYR A 154 -14.07 -0.56 2.07
N CYS A 155 -13.07 -1.18 1.45
CA CYS A 155 -13.10 -1.45 0.01
C CYS A 155 -14.22 -2.44 -0.35
N LEU A 156 -14.44 -3.45 0.49
CA LEU A 156 -15.40 -4.53 0.24
C LEU A 156 -16.72 -4.40 1.01
N ALA A 157 -17.01 -3.23 1.59
CA ALA A 157 -18.25 -3.03 2.34
C ALA A 157 -19.49 -3.14 1.41
N LEU A 158 -20.50 -3.87 1.86
CA LEU A 158 -21.77 -4.01 1.13
C LEU A 158 -22.76 -2.88 1.45
N GLU A 159 -22.61 -2.25 2.62
CA GLU A 159 -23.54 -1.23 3.11
C GLU A 159 -23.03 0.19 2.85
N ASN A 160 -23.73 0.93 1.98
CA ASN A 160 -23.37 2.31 1.64
C ASN A 160 -23.51 3.29 2.82
N LYS A 161 -24.44 3.05 3.75
CA LYS A 161 -24.63 3.91 4.93
C LYS A 161 -23.38 3.95 5.80
N PHE A 162 -22.85 2.77 6.11
CA PHE A 162 -21.60 2.59 6.86
C PHE A 162 -20.44 3.34 6.17
N LEU A 163 -20.31 3.21 4.85
CA LEU A 163 -19.27 3.91 4.09
C LEU A 163 -19.40 5.43 4.13
N ASN A 164 -20.62 5.95 4.00
CA ASN A 164 -20.87 7.39 4.03
C ASN A 164 -20.55 8.01 5.39
N GLU A 165 -20.86 7.30 6.48
CA GLU A 165 -20.48 7.71 7.84
C GLU A 165 -18.96 7.76 8.00
N PHE A 166 -18.25 6.72 7.55
CA PHE A 166 -16.77 6.70 7.60
C PHE A 166 -16.13 7.76 6.71
N LYS A 167 -16.65 7.97 5.50
CA LYS A 167 -16.19 9.04 4.61
C LYS A 167 -16.36 10.41 5.26
N SER A 168 -17.50 10.65 5.90
CA SER A 168 -17.77 11.90 6.61
C SER A 168 -16.83 12.08 7.82
N ASP A 169 -16.61 11.03 8.59
CA ASP A 169 -15.66 11.05 9.73
C ASP A 169 -14.22 11.31 9.27
N LEU A 170 -13.79 10.65 8.18
CA LEU A 170 -12.47 10.88 7.56
C LEU A 170 -12.31 12.34 7.12
N ILE A 171 -13.29 12.89 6.38
CA ILE A 171 -13.28 14.29 5.95
C ILE A 171 -13.21 15.22 7.17
N ASN A 172 -14.04 15.00 8.18
CA ASN A 172 -14.06 15.81 9.40
C ASN A 172 -12.71 15.75 10.15
N LYS A 173 -12.07 14.59 10.19
CA LYS A 173 -10.74 14.41 10.79
C LYS A 173 -9.65 15.14 10.02
N VAL A 174 -9.69 15.08 8.69
CA VAL A 174 -8.75 15.80 7.83
C VAL A 174 -8.91 17.32 7.94
N ILE A 175 -10.14 17.82 8.03
CA ILE A 175 -10.41 19.26 8.22
C ILE A 175 -9.84 19.77 9.55
N LYS A 176 -9.81 18.92 10.59
CA LYS A 176 -9.19 19.25 11.89
C LYS A 176 -7.67 19.33 11.85
N ILE A 177 -7.03 18.86 10.78
CA ILE A 177 -5.59 19.06 10.54
C ILE A 177 -5.44 20.42 9.87
N ASP A 178 -5.64 21.46 10.68
CA ASP A 178 -5.60 22.87 10.26
C ASP A 178 -4.23 23.53 10.47
N SER A 179 -3.28 22.78 11.04
CA SER A 179 -1.97 23.29 11.42
C SER A 179 -0.90 22.21 11.40
N CYS A 180 0.34 22.65 11.24
CA CYS A 180 1.54 21.84 11.35
C CYS A 180 1.64 21.18 12.73
N ASP A 181 1.31 21.91 13.79
CA ASP A 181 1.35 21.39 15.17
C ASP A 181 0.29 20.30 15.37
N ALA A 182 -0.90 20.44 14.80
CA ALA A 182 -1.90 19.37 14.82
C ALA A 182 -1.39 18.11 14.09
N LEU A 183 -0.73 18.26 12.95
CA LEU A 183 -0.11 17.14 12.23
C LEU A 183 1.03 16.51 13.04
N LEU A 184 1.95 17.30 13.60
CA LEU A 184 3.04 16.84 14.46
C LEU A 184 2.51 16.15 15.71
N HIS A 185 1.48 16.67 16.37
CA HIS A 185 0.84 16.01 17.51
C HIS A 185 0.21 14.66 17.15
N ILE A 186 -0.41 14.53 15.96
CA ILE A 186 -0.91 13.25 15.46
C ILE A 186 0.26 12.26 15.27
N LEU A 187 1.42 12.75 14.84
CA LEU A 187 2.59 11.96 14.48
C LEU A 187 3.52 11.61 15.66
N ASP A 188 3.61 12.50 16.66
CA ASP A 188 4.35 12.35 17.91
C ASP A 188 3.64 11.42 18.91
N GLN A 189 2.45 10.91 18.54
CA GLN A 189 1.77 9.81 19.23
C GLN A 189 1.49 10.09 20.72
N THR A 190 1.29 11.35 21.13
CA THR A 190 0.89 11.70 22.49
C THR A 190 -0.58 11.30 22.73
N VAL A 191 -0.76 10.06 23.18
CA VAL A 191 -1.85 9.35 23.90
C VAL A 191 -3.33 9.62 23.56
N GLU A 192 -3.77 10.81 23.16
CA GLU A 192 -5.20 11.11 22.95
C GLU A 192 -5.68 11.03 21.49
N ILE A 193 -4.80 10.72 20.52
CA ILE A 193 -5.11 10.85 19.08
C ILE A 193 -5.23 9.50 18.33
N GLN A 194 -5.31 8.36 19.04
CA GLN A 194 -5.46 7.04 18.40
C GLN A 194 -6.70 6.95 17.49
N ALA A 195 -7.79 7.65 17.83
CA ALA A 195 -9.03 7.65 17.04
C ALA A 195 -8.92 8.41 15.70
N ILE A 196 -8.08 9.44 15.61
CA ILE A 196 -7.91 10.25 14.37
C ILE A 196 -6.92 9.55 13.43
N TYR A 197 -5.88 8.98 14.02
CA TYR A 197 -4.74 8.40 13.33
C TYR A 197 -5.11 7.23 12.39
N HIS A 198 -5.95 6.29 12.84
CA HIS A 198 -6.19 5.06 12.09
C HIS A 198 -6.95 5.21 10.76
N ASN A 199 -7.65 6.33 10.57
CA ASN A 199 -8.38 6.59 9.33
C ASN A 199 -7.52 7.35 8.31
N ILE A 200 -6.48 8.04 8.79
CA ILE A 200 -5.62 8.90 7.97
C ILE A 200 -4.27 8.22 7.68
N PHE A 201 -3.76 7.41 8.60
CA PHE A 201 -2.49 6.72 8.47
C PHE A 201 -2.67 5.22 8.56
N HIS A 202 -2.00 4.51 7.65
CA HIS A 202 -1.87 3.08 7.64
C HIS A 202 -0.49 2.67 8.16
N SER A 203 -0.46 1.50 8.81
CA SER A 203 0.80 0.84 9.14
C SER A 203 1.34 0.15 7.90
N GLU A 204 2.50 0.57 7.41
CA GLU A 204 3.19 -0.04 6.27
C GLU A 204 4.37 -0.87 6.79
N PRO A 205 4.29 -2.21 6.76
CA PRO A 205 5.41 -3.05 7.21
C PRO A 205 6.63 -2.86 6.32
N TYR A 206 7.82 -2.78 6.93
CA TYR A 206 9.07 -2.90 6.17
C TYR A 206 9.27 -4.38 5.81
N MET A 207 9.06 -4.70 4.53
CA MET A 207 9.20 -6.05 4.01
C MET A 207 10.67 -6.29 3.68
N ASP A 208 11.30 -7.25 4.36
CA ASP A 208 12.55 -7.86 3.94
C ASP A 208 12.21 -9.19 3.24
N GLU A 209 12.91 -9.54 2.16
CA GLU A 209 12.58 -10.71 1.33
C GLU A 209 12.68 -12.02 2.13
N ASP A 210 13.53 -12.04 3.17
CA ASP A 210 13.83 -13.23 3.97
C ASP A 210 13.23 -13.24 5.39
N GLU A 211 12.61 -12.15 5.85
CA GLU A 211 12.10 -12.03 7.22
C GLU A 211 10.65 -11.56 7.32
N PHE A 212 9.98 -11.98 8.41
CA PHE A 212 8.65 -11.44 8.73
C PHE A 212 8.79 -9.99 9.19
N PRO A 213 7.94 -9.06 8.71
CA PRO A 213 8.07 -7.65 9.05
C PRO A 213 7.85 -7.45 10.56
N ALA A 214 8.93 -7.08 11.26
CA ALA A 214 8.96 -6.79 12.69
C ALA A 214 8.92 -5.28 13.00
N GLU A 215 9.00 -4.46 11.96
CA GLU A 215 8.97 -3.00 11.99
C GLU A 215 7.98 -2.45 10.94
N PHE A 216 7.52 -1.22 11.14
CA PHE A 216 6.59 -0.56 10.24
C PHE A 216 6.87 0.94 10.18
N GLY A 217 6.59 1.52 9.01
CA GLY A 217 6.46 2.95 8.81
C GLY A 217 4.99 3.39 8.79
N LEU A 218 4.78 4.69 8.72
CA LEU A 218 3.46 5.29 8.53
C LEU A 218 3.32 5.80 7.11
N LYS A 219 2.18 5.48 6.52
CA LYS A 219 1.80 5.94 5.20
C LYS A 219 0.43 6.57 5.28
N ILE A 220 0.23 7.70 4.61
CA ILE A 220 -1.12 8.27 4.48
C ILE A 220 -2.01 7.24 3.78
N CYS A 221 -3.22 7.06 4.26
CA CYS A 221 -4.10 5.97 3.88
C CYS A 221 -4.39 5.97 2.37
N SER A 222 -4.46 7.12 1.72
CA SER A 222 -4.59 7.21 0.27
C SER A 222 -4.15 8.56 -0.29
N ARG A 223 -3.92 8.60 -1.61
CA ARG A 223 -3.56 9.82 -2.35
C ARG A 223 -4.65 10.90 -2.31
N GLU A 224 -5.91 10.50 -2.18
CA GLU A 224 -7.01 11.46 -2.03
C GLU A 224 -7.00 12.12 -0.66
N VAL A 225 -6.78 11.34 0.40
CA VAL A 225 -6.66 11.88 1.76
C VAL A 225 -5.43 12.78 1.89
N GLU A 226 -4.32 12.35 1.28
CA GLU A 226 -3.10 13.13 1.15
C GLU A 226 -3.36 14.52 0.56
N ARG A 227 -4.16 14.60 -0.53
CA ARG A 227 -4.57 15.87 -1.13
C ARG A 227 -5.47 16.70 -0.25
N MET A 228 -6.42 16.07 0.43
CA MET A 228 -7.31 16.78 1.34
C MET A 228 -6.53 17.41 2.48
N ILE A 229 -5.57 16.70 3.06
CA ILE A 229 -4.66 17.22 4.10
C ILE A 229 -3.81 18.34 3.52
N TYR A 230 -3.27 18.16 2.30
CA TYR A 230 -2.49 19.21 1.65
C TYR A 230 -3.32 20.46 1.39
N ALA A 231 -4.57 20.32 0.95
CA ALA A 231 -5.48 21.43 0.72
C ALA A 231 -5.82 22.17 2.03
N SER A 232 -6.04 21.44 3.13
CA SER A 232 -6.20 22.02 4.47
C SER A 232 -4.96 22.81 4.90
N ILE A 233 -3.77 22.24 4.66
CA ILE A 233 -2.48 22.85 4.99
C ILE A 233 -2.06 23.95 4.02
N LYS A 234 -2.57 23.98 2.78
CA LYS A 234 -2.26 25.01 1.77
C LYS A 234 -2.63 26.42 2.25
N PHE A 235 -3.59 26.54 3.17
CA PHE A 235 -3.94 27.80 3.82
C PHE A 235 -2.94 28.25 4.89
N LEU A 236 -1.93 27.45 5.20
CA LEU A 236 -0.80 27.86 6.03
C LEU A 236 0.10 28.79 5.20
N GLU A 237 0.27 30.00 5.69
CA GLU A 237 1.21 30.99 5.14
C GLU A 237 2.59 30.37 4.89
N ASP A 238 3.28 30.77 3.82
CA ASP A 238 4.60 30.26 3.40
C ASP A 238 5.62 30.17 4.55
N LYS A 239 5.50 31.04 5.56
CA LYS A 239 6.33 31.03 6.76
C LYS A 239 6.15 29.76 7.61
N LYS A 240 4.91 29.33 7.85
CA LYS A 240 4.60 28.13 8.65
C LYS A 240 5.01 26.84 7.94
N ARG A 241 4.92 26.82 6.61
CA ARG A 241 5.42 25.70 5.79
C ARG A 241 6.93 25.53 5.94
N LYS A 242 7.69 26.63 5.91
CA LYS A 242 9.15 26.61 6.15
C LYS A 242 9.52 26.15 7.55
N GLU A 243 8.78 26.60 8.57
CA GLU A 243 8.96 26.15 9.96
C GLU A 243 8.70 24.64 10.12
N LEU A 244 7.65 24.10 9.48
CA LEU A 244 7.36 22.66 9.49
C LEU A 244 8.47 21.83 8.86
N ILE A 245 8.92 22.22 7.66
CA ILE A 245 10.02 21.52 6.98
C ILE A 245 11.26 21.52 7.88
N ALA A 246 11.56 22.65 8.54
CA ALA A 246 12.67 22.74 9.48
C ALA A 246 12.53 21.79 10.69
N CYS A 247 11.32 21.64 11.25
CA CYS A 247 11.05 20.71 12.35
C CYS A 247 11.16 19.23 11.95
N LEU A 248 10.76 18.91 10.72
CA LEU A 248 10.78 17.54 10.19
C LEU A 248 12.17 17.11 9.70
N LYS A 249 13.02 18.05 9.30
CA LYS A 249 14.41 17.78 8.88
C LYS A 249 15.18 17.03 9.96
N GLY A 250 15.76 15.89 9.59
CA GLY A 250 16.58 15.05 10.48
C GLY A 250 15.80 14.01 11.30
N GLN A 251 14.47 13.97 11.20
CA GLN A 251 13.65 12.95 11.86
C GLN A 251 13.35 11.79 10.91
N SER A 252 14.01 10.64 11.09
CA SER A 252 13.92 9.48 10.19
C SER A 252 12.49 8.93 10.03
N LEU A 253 11.71 8.94 11.13
CA LEU A 253 10.31 8.53 11.18
C LEU A 253 9.38 9.37 10.28
N PHE A 254 9.81 10.58 9.89
CA PHE A 254 8.97 11.53 9.17
C PHE A 254 9.50 11.89 7.77
N SER A 255 10.46 11.11 7.26
CA SER A 255 11.00 11.23 5.91
C SER A 255 9.91 11.15 4.82
N PHE A 256 8.91 10.28 5.00
CA PHE A 256 7.73 10.17 4.13
C PHE A 256 6.94 11.49 4.04
N LEU A 257 6.72 12.17 5.17
CA LEU A 257 5.96 13.43 5.21
C LEU A 257 6.69 14.59 4.56
N LEU A 258 8.02 14.63 4.69
CA LEU A 258 8.81 15.61 3.95
C LEU A 258 8.68 15.39 2.44
N GLY A 259 8.65 14.13 2.00
CA GLY A 259 8.47 13.77 0.58
C GLY A 259 7.13 14.28 0.09
N TRP A 260 6.08 13.92 0.82
CA TRP A 260 4.73 14.40 0.57
C TRP A 260 4.61 15.95 0.51
N LEU A 261 5.18 16.67 1.49
CA LEU A 261 5.14 18.13 1.52
C LEU A 261 5.90 18.75 0.34
N PHE A 262 7.00 18.13 -0.08
CA PHE A 262 7.73 18.54 -1.26
C PHE A 262 6.90 18.34 -2.51
N ASP A 263 6.29 17.16 -2.68
CA ASP A 263 5.48 16.82 -3.84
C ASP A 263 4.34 17.82 -4.01
N GLY A 264 3.62 18.15 -2.94
CA GLY A 264 2.55 19.15 -2.96
C GLY A 264 3.04 20.57 -3.30
N HIS A 265 4.18 20.99 -2.75
CA HIS A 265 4.74 22.33 -3.01
C HIS A 265 5.28 22.46 -4.43
N ALA A 266 6.01 21.45 -4.92
CA ALA A 266 6.47 21.37 -6.29
C ALA A 266 5.28 21.45 -7.26
N ASN A 267 4.24 20.65 -7.01
CA ASN A 267 2.97 20.70 -7.72
C ASN A 267 2.37 22.11 -7.81
N GLU A 268 2.36 22.85 -6.69
CA GLU A 268 1.85 24.22 -6.66
C GLU A 268 2.66 25.18 -7.55
N ILE A 269 4.00 25.07 -7.49
CA ILE A 269 4.91 25.88 -8.30
C ILE A 269 4.68 25.59 -9.79
N MET A 270 4.58 24.33 -10.17
CA MET A 270 4.39 23.91 -11.55
C MET A 270 3.04 24.35 -12.11
N SER A 271 1.98 24.30 -11.30
CA SER A 271 0.64 24.78 -11.66
C SER A 271 0.58 26.29 -11.94
N LYS A 272 1.44 27.09 -11.29
CA LYS A 272 1.58 28.53 -11.57
C LYS A 272 2.30 28.80 -12.90
N GLY A 273 2.90 27.77 -13.51
CA GLY A 273 3.73 27.92 -14.70
C GLY A 273 5.00 28.73 -14.43
N GLY A 274 5.81 28.93 -15.47
CA GLY A 274 7.05 29.70 -15.37
C GLY A 274 8.19 29.10 -16.18
N TYR A 275 9.40 29.57 -15.88
CA TYR A 275 10.64 29.10 -16.48
C TYR A 275 11.43 28.30 -15.44
N PHE A 276 11.85 27.11 -15.83
CA PHE A 276 12.54 26.15 -15.00
C PHE A 276 13.86 25.75 -15.66
N LYS A 277 14.86 25.43 -14.85
CA LYS A 277 16.09 24.83 -15.37
C LYS A 277 15.96 23.31 -15.33
N VAL A 278 16.13 22.68 -16.48
CA VAL A 278 16.15 21.22 -16.60
C VAL A 278 17.49 20.78 -17.15
N THR A 279 18.04 19.69 -16.62
CA THR A 279 19.31 19.12 -17.06
C THR A 279 19.08 17.71 -17.57
N SER A 280 19.55 17.42 -18.79
CA SER A 280 19.50 16.08 -19.36
C SER A 280 20.43 15.15 -18.60
N MET A 281 19.89 14.05 -18.06
CA MET A 281 20.68 13.10 -17.26
C MET A 281 21.61 12.23 -18.10
N SER A 282 21.45 12.23 -19.43
CA SER A 282 22.32 11.49 -20.35
C SER A 282 23.48 12.35 -20.88
N THR A 283 23.28 13.66 -21.01
CA THR A 283 24.26 14.58 -21.63
C THR A 283 24.80 15.65 -20.70
N GLU A 284 24.23 15.77 -19.50
CA GLU A 284 24.52 16.81 -18.50
C GLU A 284 24.34 18.25 -19.04
N ARG A 285 23.57 18.41 -20.13
CA ARG A 285 23.24 19.71 -20.70
C ARG A 285 22.02 20.31 -20.00
N THR A 286 22.18 21.53 -19.49
CA THR A 286 21.09 22.32 -18.91
C THR A 286 20.42 23.18 -19.97
N ARG A 287 19.09 23.21 -19.97
CA ARG A 287 18.26 24.11 -20.79
C ARG A 287 17.17 24.75 -19.95
N GLU A 288 16.67 25.87 -20.43
CA GLU A 288 15.45 26.48 -19.88
C GLU A 288 14.23 25.74 -20.42
N PHE A 289 13.27 25.49 -19.55
CA PHE A 289 12.04 24.78 -19.83
C PHE A 289 10.86 25.63 -19.36
N LYS A 290 9.95 25.92 -20.27
CA LYS A 290 8.80 26.77 -19.99
C LYS A 290 7.55 25.92 -19.81
N ILE A 291 6.84 26.16 -18.71
CA ILE A 291 5.49 25.63 -18.50
C ILE A 291 4.51 26.81 -18.59
N PRO A 292 3.61 26.84 -19.59
CA PRO A 292 2.55 27.84 -19.63
C PRO A 292 1.64 27.78 -18.40
N LEU A 293 1.19 28.95 -17.93
CA LEU A 293 0.26 29.05 -16.80
C LEU A 293 -0.98 28.15 -17.01
N GLY A 294 -1.29 27.28 -16.04
CA GLY A 294 -2.46 26.40 -16.06
C GLY A 294 -2.38 25.17 -16.99
N SER A 295 -1.27 25.01 -17.70
CA SER A 295 -1.06 23.88 -18.63
C SER A 295 -0.57 22.60 -17.93
N TYR A 296 0.12 22.73 -16.80
CA TYR A 296 0.48 21.61 -15.95
C TYR A 296 -0.76 21.02 -15.29
N LYS A 297 -0.83 19.68 -15.23
CA LYS A 297 -1.93 18.92 -14.64
C LYS A 297 -1.39 17.92 -13.62
N HIS A 298 -2.05 17.82 -12.47
CA HIS A 298 -1.76 16.81 -11.46
C HIS A 298 -2.32 15.45 -11.88
N SER A 299 -1.55 14.37 -11.68
CA SER A 299 -2.05 13.00 -11.85
C SER A 299 -2.95 12.63 -10.68
N THR A 300 -4.16 12.11 -10.95
CA THR A 300 -5.20 11.82 -9.94
C THR A 300 -5.32 10.38 -9.49
N LYS A 301 -4.69 9.41 -10.17
CA LYS A 301 -4.83 7.99 -9.83
C LYS A 301 -3.70 7.48 -8.95
N SER A 302 -4.05 6.65 -7.96
CA SER A 302 -3.11 5.96 -7.07
C SER A 302 -2.28 4.88 -7.79
N ASN A 303 -2.77 4.35 -8.92
CA ASN A 303 -2.11 3.30 -9.71
C ASN A 303 -0.99 3.82 -10.65
N THR A 304 -0.71 5.13 -10.67
CA THR A 304 0.40 5.72 -11.43
C THR A 304 1.60 5.90 -10.50
N GLU A 305 2.21 4.79 -10.07
CA GLU A 305 3.30 4.72 -9.08
C GLU A 305 4.58 5.50 -9.46
N SER A 306 4.58 6.25 -10.57
CA SER A 306 5.74 7.02 -11.04
C SER A 306 5.39 8.37 -11.67
N ILE A 307 4.14 8.83 -11.60
CA ILE A 307 3.74 10.12 -12.20
C ILE A 307 2.93 10.95 -11.20
N ASP A 308 3.45 12.13 -10.88
CA ASP A 308 2.80 13.12 -10.02
C ASP A 308 2.06 14.20 -10.78
N GLY A 309 2.50 14.46 -12.00
CA GLY A 309 1.77 15.27 -12.95
C GLY A 309 2.37 15.20 -14.34
N TYR A 310 1.79 15.99 -15.23
CA TYR A 310 2.20 16.03 -16.61
C TYR A 310 1.96 17.40 -17.24
N TYR A 311 2.65 17.65 -18.33
CA TYR A 311 2.42 18.78 -19.22
C TYR A 311 2.45 18.28 -20.66
N LEU A 312 1.34 18.50 -21.38
CA LEU A 312 1.22 18.18 -22.79
C LEU A 312 1.40 19.46 -23.62
N ASN A 313 2.43 19.51 -24.44
CA ASN A 313 2.60 20.52 -25.47
C ASN A 313 2.05 19.99 -26.80
N GLU A 314 0.79 20.30 -27.10
CA GLU A 314 0.13 19.86 -28.35
C GLU A 314 0.78 20.45 -29.61
N GLN A 315 1.38 21.65 -29.53
CA GLN A 315 1.98 22.30 -30.70
C GLN A 315 3.27 21.60 -31.15
N GLU A 316 4.09 21.19 -30.19
CA GLU A 316 5.33 20.47 -30.45
C GLU A 316 5.16 18.95 -30.41
N LYS A 317 3.94 18.47 -30.10
CA LYS A 317 3.62 17.07 -29.81
C LYS A 317 4.61 16.44 -28.80
N ILE A 318 4.77 17.08 -27.65
CA ILE A 318 5.64 16.58 -26.57
C ILE A 318 4.82 16.38 -25.29
N LEU A 319 4.91 15.19 -24.70
CA LEU A 319 4.37 14.90 -23.38
C LEU A 319 5.50 14.80 -22.35
N TYR A 320 5.43 15.68 -21.35
CA TYR A 320 6.31 15.67 -20.20
C TYR A 320 5.61 14.96 -19.04
N PHE A 321 6.12 13.80 -18.64
CA PHE A 321 5.79 13.19 -17.36
C PHE A 321 6.65 13.78 -16.26
N MET A 322 6.05 14.07 -15.12
CA MET A 322 6.76 14.67 -14.00
C MET A 322 6.59 13.81 -12.77
N GLN A 323 7.72 13.56 -12.13
CA GLN A 323 7.79 12.84 -10.87
C GLN A 323 8.52 13.70 -9.86
N MET A 324 7.85 13.98 -8.75
CA MET A 324 8.43 14.68 -7.63
C MET A 324 9.04 13.64 -6.70
N THR A 325 10.28 13.87 -6.28
CA THR A 325 10.94 12.90 -5.40
C THR A 325 11.99 13.55 -4.53
N MET A 326 12.07 13.04 -3.31
CA MET A 326 13.17 13.32 -2.39
C MET A 326 14.08 12.11 -2.13
N ASN A 327 13.83 10.98 -2.82
CA ASN A 327 14.64 9.78 -2.73
C ASN A 327 15.60 9.71 -3.91
N ASN A 328 16.88 9.50 -3.63
CA ASN A 328 17.96 9.43 -4.63
C ASN A 328 17.84 8.26 -5.63
N LYS A 329 16.94 7.30 -5.36
CA LYS A 329 16.63 6.17 -6.22
C LYS A 329 15.11 6.07 -6.36
N HIS A 330 14.63 6.01 -7.59
CA HIS A 330 13.23 5.79 -7.93
C HIS A 330 13.11 5.12 -9.30
N THR A 331 12.52 3.93 -9.34
CA THR A 331 12.29 3.23 -10.61
C THR A 331 11.14 3.89 -11.37
N ILE A 332 11.25 4.00 -12.69
CA ILE A 332 10.17 4.49 -13.55
C ILE A 332 9.28 3.30 -13.96
N ASN A 333 8.00 3.31 -13.60
CA ASN A 333 7.06 2.25 -13.97
C ASN A 333 6.49 2.49 -15.37
N GLN A 334 6.87 1.67 -16.36
CA GLN A 334 6.43 1.81 -17.76
C GLN A 334 4.90 1.69 -17.88
N ASN A 335 4.27 0.78 -17.13
CA ASN A 335 2.82 0.61 -17.15
C ASN A 335 2.08 1.88 -16.69
N GLY A 336 2.65 2.61 -15.74
CA GLY A 336 2.14 3.91 -15.30
C GLY A 336 2.12 4.94 -16.44
N LEU A 337 3.20 5.00 -17.24
CA LEU A 337 3.30 5.90 -18.40
C LEU A 337 2.27 5.57 -19.49
N ILE A 338 2.11 4.28 -19.79
CA ILE A 338 1.14 3.79 -20.79
C ILE A 338 -0.28 4.15 -20.36
N THR A 339 -0.62 3.85 -19.11
CA THR A 339 -1.94 4.14 -18.52
C THR A 339 -2.28 5.62 -18.64
N GLU A 340 -1.32 6.50 -18.28
CA GLU A 340 -1.54 7.94 -18.34
C GLU A 340 -1.62 8.45 -19.77
N SER A 341 -0.83 7.90 -20.69
CA SER A 341 -0.89 8.28 -22.12
C SER A 341 -2.23 7.92 -22.76
N LYS A 342 -2.76 6.72 -22.48
CA LYS A 342 -4.08 6.29 -22.93
C LYS A 342 -5.18 7.21 -22.41
N ARG A 343 -5.08 7.65 -21.15
CA ARG A 343 -6.02 8.60 -20.53
C ARG A 343 -6.06 9.94 -21.25
N LEU A 344 -4.93 10.36 -21.83
CA LEU A 344 -4.83 11.56 -22.64
C LEU A 344 -5.32 11.36 -24.08
N GLY A 345 -5.79 10.16 -24.44
CA GLY A 345 -6.26 9.83 -25.78
C GLY A 345 -5.14 9.65 -26.79
N LEU A 346 -3.90 9.48 -26.35
CA LEU A 346 -2.72 9.41 -27.23
C LEU A 346 -2.46 8.00 -27.78
N GLU A 347 -3.40 7.07 -27.64
CA GLU A 347 -3.16 5.66 -27.95
C GLU A 347 -3.01 5.37 -29.45
N GLU A 348 -3.75 6.08 -30.29
CA GLU A 348 -3.70 5.93 -31.76
C GLU A 348 -2.55 6.74 -32.37
N ASP A 349 -2.28 7.92 -31.81
CA ASP A 349 -1.27 8.87 -32.30
C ASP A 349 0.06 8.77 -31.55
N VAL A 350 0.28 7.70 -30.79
CA VAL A 350 1.42 7.59 -29.86
C VAL A 350 2.78 7.83 -30.55
N GLN A 351 2.93 7.39 -31.80
CA GLN A 351 4.16 7.52 -32.57
C GLN A 351 4.47 8.98 -32.98
N ASP A 352 3.47 9.85 -32.93
CA ASP A 352 3.62 11.26 -33.28
C ASP A 352 4.12 12.10 -32.10
N TYR A 353 4.08 11.56 -30.89
CA TYR A 353 4.46 12.28 -29.67
C TYR A 353 5.86 11.90 -29.19
N THR A 354 6.62 12.91 -28.78
CA THR A 354 7.85 12.70 -28.01
C THR A 354 7.52 12.64 -26.52
N PHE A 355 8.03 11.62 -25.83
CA PHE A 355 7.81 11.44 -24.40
C PHE A 355 9.09 11.74 -23.63
N ILE A 356 8.96 12.59 -22.60
CA ILE A 356 10.06 13.03 -21.75
C ILE A 356 9.67 12.80 -20.30
N PHE A 357 10.58 12.23 -19.52
CA PHE A 357 10.39 12.04 -18.10
C PHE A 357 11.22 13.06 -17.32
N VAL A 358 10.59 13.77 -16.39
CA VAL A 358 11.22 14.85 -15.61
C VAL A 358 11.15 14.52 -14.13
N PHE A 359 12.31 14.29 -13.53
CA PHE A 359 12.44 14.23 -12.08
C PHE A 359 12.53 15.64 -11.51
N VAL A 360 11.54 16.02 -10.71
CA VAL A 360 11.48 17.29 -10.00
C VAL A 360 12.01 17.05 -8.59
N VAL A 361 13.13 17.68 -8.25
CA VAL A 361 13.89 17.39 -7.03
C VAL A 361 14.24 18.66 -6.25
N PRO A 362 14.39 18.59 -4.91
CA PRO A 362 14.85 19.71 -4.12
C PRO A 362 16.33 20.00 -4.38
N LYS A 363 16.78 21.21 -4.01
CA LYS A 363 18.16 21.70 -4.22
C LYS A 363 19.25 20.74 -3.73
N ARG A 364 19.03 20.06 -2.61
CA ARG A 364 19.99 19.10 -2.03
C ARG A 364 20.25 17.87 -2.93
N LEU A 365 19.35 17.59 -3.87
CA LEU A 365 19.46 16.51 -4.84
C LEU A 365 19.81 17.06 -6.24
N SER A 366 20.60 18.13 -6.31
CA SER A 366 21.02 18.74 -7.58
C SER A 366 21.74 17.78 -8.53
N GLU A 367 22.37 16.74 -7.97
CA GLU A 367 23.08 15.66 -8.68
C GLU A 367 22.24 14.38 -8.78
N TYR A 368 20.93 14.52 -9.02
CA TYR A 368 20.04 13.36 -9.14
C TYR A 368 20.45 12.45 -10.31
N PRO A 369 20.71 11.15 -10.07
CA PRO A 369 21.19 10.26 -11.12
C PRO A 369 20.06 9.80 -12.03
N LYS A 370 20.45 9.33 -13.23
CA LYS A 370 19.55 8.62 -14.14
C LYS A 370 18.98 7.37 -13.46
N GLN A 371 17.70 7.12 -13.65
CA GLN A 371 16.99 6.01 -13.04
C GLN A 371 16.73 4.88 -14.03
N GLU A 372 16.57 3.67 -13.49
CA GLU A 372 16.15 2.50 -14.25
C GLU A 372 14.64 2.52 -14.48
N MET A 373 14.20 1.90 -15.57
CA MET A 373 12.79 1.71 -15.89
C MET A 373 12.40 0.25 -15.61
N ASP A 374 11.31 0.09 -14.88
CA ASP A 374 10.61 -1.19 -14.75
C ASP A 374 9.73 -1.37 -15.98
N VAL A 375 10.16 -2.28 -16.86
CA VAL A 375 9.57 -2.50 -18.17
C VAL A 375 8.60 -3.67 -18.13
N LEU A 376 7.50 -3.55 -18.86
CA LEU A 376 6.59 -4.65 -19.10
C LEU A 376 7.32 -5.83 -19.77
N PRO A 377 6.82 -7.07 -19.62
CA PRO A 377 7.42 -8.25 -20.25
C PRO A 377 7.59 -8.03 -21.76
N LYS A 378 8.79 -8.27 -22.28
CA LYS A 378 9.16 -7.90 -23.67
C LYS A 378 8.65 -8.86 -24.74
N SER A 379 8.35 -10.09 -24.36
CA SER A 379 7.93 -11.14 -25.29
C SER A 379 7.40 -12.33 -24.52
N LYS A 380 6.46 -13.04 -25.11
CA LYS A 380 5.97 -14.32 -24.59
C LYS A 380 6.93 -15.45 -24.98
N ASN A 381 7.50 -16.14 -24.00
CA ASN A 381 8.15 -17.42 -24.24
C ASN A 381 7.22 -18.56 -23.83
N ASP A 382 7.13 -19.58 -24.68
CA ASP A 382 6.37 -20.79 -24.41
C ASP A 382 6.78 -21.49 -23.10
N ASN A 383 8.02 -21.26 -22.65
CA ASN A 383 8.59 -21.82 -21.43
C ASN A 383 8.58 -20.86 -20.22
N ASP A 384 8.02 -19.66 -20.35
CA ASP A 384 7.94 -18.71 -19.24
C ASP A 384 7.21 -19.35 -18.07
N SER A 385 7.68 -19.07 -16.85
CA SER A 385 7.07 -19.66 -15.66
C SER A 385 5.68 -19.08 -15.46
N VAL A 386 4.71 -19.89 -15.01
CA VAL A 386 3.41 -19.36 -14.55
C VAL A 386 3.54 -18.35 -13.41
N LYS A 387 4.68 -18.30 -12.71
CA LYS A 387 4.98 -17.30 -11.68
C LYS A 387 5.20 -15.89 -12.23
N GLU A 388 5.49 -15.76 -13.53
CA GLU A 388 5.66 -14.46 -14.20
C GLU A 388 4.31 -13.80 -14.48
N ILE A 389 3.22 -14.56 -14.42
CA ILE A 389 1.87 -14.02 -14.55
C ILE A 389 1.48 -13.33 -13.25
N LYS A 390 1.37 -12.00 -13.29
CA LYS A 390 0.88 -11.19 -12.17
C LYS A 390 -0.51 -11.69 -11.72
N GLY A 391 -0.66 -11.96 -10.42
CA GLY A 391 -1.84 -12.60 -9.83
C GLY A 391 -1.70 -14.09 -9.56
N ILE A 392 -0.68 -14.76 -10.12
CA ILE A 392 -0.31 -16.14 -9.78
C ILE A 392 0.81 -16.14 -8.74
N GLY A 393 0.43 -16.00 -7.47
CA GLY A 393 1.37 -16.08 -6.36
C GLY A 393 1.89 -17.50 -6.08
N ASN A 394 2.88 -17.63 -5.19
CA ASN A 394 3.56 -18.89 -4.88
C ASN A 394 2.63 -20.09 -4.60
N LYS A 395 1.50 -19.87 -3.92
CA LYS A 395 0.51 -20.93 -3.63
C LYS A 395 -0.24 -21.38 -4.89
N SER A 396 -0.66 -20.42 -5.72
CA SER A 396 -1.33 -20.69 -7.00
C SER A 396 -0.38 -21.40 -7.96
N ALA A 397 0.88 -20.97 -8.02
CA ALA A 397 1.92 -21.62 -8.79
C ALA A 397 2.19 -23.06 -8.31
N ALA A 398 2.25 -23.29 -7.00
CA ALA A 398 2.41 -24.64 -6.44
C ALA A 398 1.20 -25.55 -6.74
N PHE A 399 -0.02 -25.00 -6.73
CA PHE A 399 -1.22 -25.73 -7.13
C PHE A 399 -1.19 -26.09 -8.63
N LEU A 400 -0.82 -25.15 -9.50
CA LEU A 400 -0.64 -25.40 -10.93
C LEU A 400 0.45 -26.46 -11.16
N GLU A 401 1.57 -26.37 -10.43
CA GLU A 401 2.64 -27.35 -10.50
C GLU A 401 2.20 -28.75 -10.07
N TYR A 402 1.37 -28.87 -9.03
CA TYR A 402 0.74 -30.14 -8.64
C TYR A 402 -0.11 -30.75 -9.76
N LEU A 403 -0.74 -29.91 -10.58
CA LEU A 403 -1.47 -30.31 -11.78
C LEU A 403 -0.57 -30.54 -13.00
N GLY A 404 0.76 -30.43 -12.85
CA GLY A 404 1.74 -30.58 -13.94
C GLY A 404 1.89 -29.34 -14.82
N ILE A 405 1.32 -28.19 -14.43
CA ILE A 405 1.34 -26.93 -15.16
C ILE A 405 2.42 -26.02 -14.56
N ARG A 406 3.54 -25.86 -15.26
CA ARG A 406 4.68 -25.04 -14.81
C ARG A 406 4.93 -23.83 -15.70
N THR A 407 4.45 -23.88 -16.94
CA THR A 407 4.70 -22.86 -17.97
C THR A 407 3.41 -22.17 -18.42
N VAL A 408 3.56 -20.94 -18.93
CA VAL A 408 2.45 -20.17 -19.52
C VAL A 408 1.73 -20.96 -20.62
N LYS A 409 2.47 -21.65 -21.50
CA LYS A 409 1.90 -22.48 -22.57
C LYS A 409 1.09 -23.67 -22.06
N GLN A 410 1.56 -24.34 -21.00
CA GLN A 410 0.80 -25.43 -20.39
C GLN A 410 -0.51 -24.91 -19.79
N LEU A 411 -0.46 -23.74 -19.15
CA LEU A 411 -1.65 -23.10 -18.59
C LEU A 411 -2.66 -22.76 -19.69
N GLU A 412 -2.21 -22.21 -20.82
CA GLU A 412 -3.02 -21.95 -22.00
C GLU A 412 -3.72 -23.18 -22.55
N ASN A 413 -2.95 -24.27 -22.72
CA ASN A 413 -3.48 -25.52 -23.23
C ASN A 413 -4.57 -26.11 -22.32
N GLU A 414 -4.38 -26.05 -21.00
CA GLU A 414 -5.35 -26.57 -20.04
C GLU A 414 -6.61 -25.70 -19.92
N ILE A 415 -6.47 -24.38 -20.04
CA ILE A 415 -7.61 -23.46 -20.14
C ILE A 415 -8.40 -23.70 -21.43
N THR A 416 -7.72 -23.92 -22.56
CA THR A 416 -8.36 -24.21 -23.85
C THR A 416 -9.15 -25.52 -23.81
N LYS A 417 -8.72 -26.48 -23.00
CA LYS A 417 -9.43 -27.74 -22.76
C LYS A 417 -10.63 -27.59 -21.79
N ASN A 418 -10.96 -26.38 -21.33
CA ASN A 418 -12.01 -26.11 -20.35
C ASN A 418 -11.87 -26.90 -19.04
N ASN A 419 -10.63 -27.08 -18.55
CA ASN A 419 -10.41 -27.70 -17.25
C ASN A 419 -10.95 -26.79 -16.12
N GLU A 420 -12.05 -27.19 -15.46
CA GLU A 420 -12.73 -26.41 -14.43
C GLU A 420 -11.81 -25.92 -13.30
N GLU A 421 -10.81 -26.73 -12.92
CA GLU A 421 -9.88 -26.38 -11.84
C GLU A 421 -8.91 -25.25 -12.21
N VAL A 422 -8.68 -25.07 -13.52
CA VAL A 422 -7.69 -24.17 -14.11
C VAL A 422 -8.33 -22.92 -14.72
N THR A 423 -9.59 -23.01 -15.19
CA THR A 423 -10.32 -21.89 -15.83
C THR A 423 -10.37 -20.62 -14.98
N LYS A 424 -10.32 -20.73 -13.65
CA LYS A 424 -10.22 -19.59 -12.72
C LYS A 424 -8.98 -18.71 -12.93
N PHE A 425 -7.93 -19.23 -13.57
CA PHE A 425 -6.70 -18.48 -13.88
C PHE A 425 -6.74 -17.78 -15.23
N LYS A 426 -7.76 -18.03 -16.06
CA LYS A 426 -7.89 -17.44 -17.40
C LYS A 426 -7.79 -15.92 -17.39
N LYS A 427 -8.46 -15.26 -16.44
CA LYS A 427 -8.40 -13.79 -16.32
C LYS A 427 -6.98 -13.24 -16.13
N PHE A 428 -6.10 -13.97 -15.43
CA PHE A 428 -4.72 -13.52 -15.20
C PHE A 428 -3.87 -13.74 -16.44
N LEU A 429 -4.08 -14.86 -17.12
CA LEU A 429 -3.43 -15.17 -18.39
C LEU A 429 -3.83 -14.17 -19.49
N ASP A 430 -5.12 -13.85 -19.60
CA ASP A 430 -5.61 -12.86 -20.57
C ASP A 430 -4.99 -11.49 -20.30
N LYS A 431 -4.91 -11.06 -19.02
CA LYS A 431 -4.20 -9.83 -18.63
C LYS A 431 -2.71 -9.86 -18.96
N TYR A 432 -2.04 -10.99 -18.76
CA TYR A 432 -0.62 -11.16 -19.08
C TYR A 432 -0.35 -11.08 -20.59
N ASN A 433 -1.16 -11.76 -21.40
CA ASN A 433 -1.07 -11.69 -22.86
C ASN A 433 -1.32 -10.25 -23.37
N ALA A 434 -2.35 -9.57 -22.84
CA ALA A 434 -2.62 -8.17 -23.17
C ALA A 434 -1.45 -7.24 -22.78
N ALA A 435 -0.81 -7.47 -21.62
CA ALA A 435 0.35 -6.69 -21.20
C ALA A 435 1.57 -6.86 -22.12
N ILE A 436 1.75 -8.03 -22.73
CA ILE A 436 2.83 -8.28 -23.70
C ILE A 436 2.56 -7.53 -25.00
N GLU A 437 1.34 -7.61 -25.55
CA GLU A 437 0.96 -6.85 -26.75
C GLU A 437 1.12 -5.33 -26.52
N GLU A 438 0.74 -4.84 -25.33
CA GLU A 438 0.98 -3.45 -24.94
C GLU A 438 2.47 -3.10 -24.83
N SER A 439 3.29 -3.98 -24.26
CA SER A 439 4.74 -3.79 -24.15
C SER A 439 5.40 -3.57 -25.51
N GLU A 440 5.01 -4.37 -26.53
CA GLU A 440 5.53 -4.23 -27.89
C GLU A 440 5.13 -2.89 -28.52
N LYS A 441 3.85 -2.50 -28.40
CA LYS A 441 3.34 -1.21 -28.91
C LYS A 441 4.06 -0.02 -28.28
N TRP A 442 4.38 -0.11 -27.00
CA TRP A 442 4.97 0.97 -26.20
C TRP A 442 6.47 0.80 -25.93
N ALA A 443 7.15 -0.08 -26.68
CA ALA A 443 8.55 -0.41 -26.48
C ALA A 443 9.51 0.79 -26.60
N PHE A 444 9.11 1.83 -27.33
CA PHE A 444 9.87 3.07 -27.45
C PHE A 444 10.00 3.82 -26.12
N LEU A 445 9.08 3.61 -25.16
CA LEU A 445 9.14 4.22 -23.82
C LEU A 445 10.38 3.78 -23.04
N ASN A 446 10.95 2.61 -23.35
CA ASN A 446 12.12 2.05 -22.66
C ASN A 446 13.36 2.96 -22.72
N ASN A 447 13.40 3.89 -23.68
CA ASN A 447 14.54 4.79 -23.92
C ASN A 447 14.16 6.27 -23.82
N ILE A 448 13.10 6.61 -23.08
CA ILE A 448 12.67 8.01 -22.93
C ILE A 448 13.78 8.89 -22.36
N GLU A 449 13.82 10.15 -22.82
CA GLU A 449 14.74 11.12 -22.26
C GLU A 449 14.37 11.39 -20.80
N GLN A 450 15.37 11.29 -19.91
CA GLN A 450 15.24 11.64 -18.50
C GLN A 450 15.91 12.98 -18.23
N LEU A 451 15.16 13.90 -17.64
CA LEU A 451 15.61 15.22 -17.22
C LEU A 451 15.53 15.34 -15.70
N ARG A 452 16.44 16.10 -15.08
CA ARG A 452 16.25 16.60 -13.71
C ARG A 452 15.89 18.08 -13.73
N MET A 453 14.86 18.44 -12.98
CA MET A 453 14.47 19.80 -12.67
C MET A 453 14.74 20.06 -11.19
N VAL A 454 15.63 21.02 -10.91
CA VAL A 454 15.96 21.38 -9.51
C VAL A 454 15.13 22.58 -9.11
N LEU A 455 14.28 22.42 -8.10
CA LEU A 455 13.56 23.53 -7.50
C LEU A 455 14.40 24.13 -6.38
N ASP A 456 14.50 25.46 -6.34
CA ASP A 456 15.21 26.20 -5.28
C ASP A 456 14.38 26.25 -4.00
N ILE A 457 14.17 25.08 -3.42
CA ILE A 457 13.44 24.88 -2.17
C ILE A 457 14.31 24.06 -1.22
N ASP A 458 14.57 24.63 -0.03
CA ASP A 458 15.37 23.99 1.01
C ASP A 458 14.55 22.97 1.80
N TYR A 459 14.43 21.74 1.29
CA TYR A 459 13.83 20.57 1.96
C TYR A 459 14.84 19.62 2.59
#